data_AF-A0A1V8T8K9-F1
#
_entry.id   AF-A0A1V8T8K9-F1
#
_cell.length_a   1.000
_cell.length_b   1.000
_cell.length_c   1.000
_cell.angle_alpha   90.00
_cell.angle_beta   90.00
_cell.angle_gamma   90.00
#
_symmetry.space_group_name_H-M   'P 1'
#
loop_
_entity.id
_entity.type
_entity.pdbx_description
1 polymer ?
#
loop_
_entity_poly.entity_id
_entity_poly.type
_entity_poly.pdbx_seq_one_letter_code
_entity_poly.pdbx_strand_id
1 'polypeptide(L)'
;MVERRALTFTEAAQVRAVSSHEYSVHVHEDYSAAAAAHGGNLNVPQITSEIFLTVPLALIWRAILLHFQTTLVKQQQPDTVALHFEYLRPGLAGDATIKIEDVRLGKASSTVQAVLSQGGKEKVRAFAMNVDRSKSNGISITTGYTRQPLEPSIDFDRVLVHQDPHWIRWEGTWAPNSPAKWLSNVIIAFRKECDTDKNMSDSWVRCKNPAQRWSTEMLGLVVDLSSPPAENHFVGSLNGQAEYAREAMQWAAEGRQPPPAAGWRIPRFYPTVSMSIDVKHALPAQGVEWLYVRASTKSVLDGRVDIHVEVWDVEGRLVALSQQMWMAIDISRSPAARKAAEKQKGRL
;
A
#
# COMPACT_ATOMS: atom_id res chain seq x y z
N MET A 1 -10.71 -30.52 -5.25
CA MET A 1 -10.20 -29.12 -5.30
C MET A 1 -8.78 -29.18 -4.80
N VAL A 2 -7.80 -28.78 -5.61
CA VAL A 2 -6.42 -28.64 -5.11
C VAL A 2 -6.42 -27.42 -4.19
N GLU A 3 -6.08 -27.62 -2.93
CA GLU A 3 -5.98 -26.55 -1.93
C GLU A 3 -4.90 -25.57 -2.39
N ARG A 4 -5.29 -24.33 -2.69
CA ARG A 4 -4.38 -23.32 -3.24
C ARG A 4 -3.47 -22.83 -2.12
N ARG A 5 -2.17 -23.09 -2.24
CA ARG A 5 -1.16 -22.54 -1.34
C ARG A 5 -1.00 -21.03 -1.59
N ALA A 6 -1.27 -20.21 -0.58
CA ALA A 6 -0.98 -18.78 -0.63
C ALA A 6 0.54 -18.57 -0.63
N LEU A 7 1.06 -17.95 -1.70
CA LEU A 7 2.49 -17.62 -1.80
C LEU A 7 2.85 -16.51 -0.82
N THR A 8 4.06 -16.59 -0.28
CA THR A 8 4.65 -15.46 0.44
C THR A 8 5.07 -14.35 -0.52
N PHE A 9 5.23 -13.12 -0.01
CA PHE A 9 5.69 -11.99 -0.80
C PHE A 9 7.08 -12.29 -1.37
N THR A 10 7.95 -12.92 -0.56
CA THR A 10 9.30 -13.28 -1.00
C THR A 10 9.26 -14.22 -2.21
N GLU A 11 8.36 -15.21 -2.21
CA GLU A 11 8.14 -16.13 -3.33
C GLU A 11 7.52 -15.45 -4.55
N ALA A 12 6.58 -14.53 -4.34
CA ALA A 12 5.86 -13.84 -5.40
C ALA A 12 6.66 -12.68 -6.04
N ALA A 13 7.59 -12.08 -5.30
CA ALA A 13 8.33 -10.89 -5.72
C ALA A 13 9.79 -11.19 -6.13
N GLN A 14 10.01 -12.31 -6.82
CA GLN A 14 11.34 -12.69 -7.28
C GLN A 14 11.89 -11.68 -8.29
N VAL A 15 13.17 -11.34 -8.11
CA VAL A 15 13.92 -10.46 -9.01
C VAL A 15 15.14 -11.21 -9.51
N ARG A 16 15.37 -11.21 -10.82
CA ARG A 16 16.51 -11.85 -11.46
C ARG A 16 17.33 -10.84 -12.24
N ALA A 17 18.63 -10.76 -11.98
CA ALA A 17 19.53 -9.98 -12.82
C ALA A 17 19.62 -10.59 -14.23
N VAL A 18 19.35 -9.78 -15.25
CA VAL A 18 19.54 -10.11 -16.67
C VAL A 18 20.89 -9.57 -17.16
N SER A 19 21.27 -8.39 -16.67
CA SER A 19 22.59 -7.80 -16.84
C SER A 19 22.99 -7.07 -15.54
N SER A 20 24.08 -6.31 -15.56
CA SER A 20 24.49 -5.48 -14.41
C SER A 20 23.49 -4.36 -14.06
N HIS A 21 22.65 -3.94 -15.02
CA HIS A 21 21.76 -2.78 -14.86
C HIS A 21 20.33 -3.08 -15.30
N GLU A 22 20.02 -4.35 -15.59
CA GLU A 22 18.70 -4.78 -16.03
C GLU A 22 18.26 -6.03 -15.27
N TYR A 23 17.03 -5.99 -14.78
CA TYR A 23 16.44 -6.99 -13.91
C TYR A 23 15.08 -7.41 -14.45
N SER A 24 14.85 -8.72 -14.53
CA SER A 24 13.56 -9.31 -14.85
C SER A 24 12.78 -9.53 -13.55
N VAL A 25 11.51 -9.16 -13.57
CA VAL A 25 10.55 -9.37 -12.47
C VAL A 25 9.25 -9.91 -13.01
N HIS A 26 8.52 -10.63 -12.16
CA HIS A 26 7.16 -11.07 -12.46
C HIS A 26 6.21 -10.48 -11.43
N VAL A 27 5.22 -9.74 -11.88
CA VAL A 27 4.18 -9.20 -11.02
C VAL A 27 3.12 -10.28 -10.81
N HIS A 28 3.25 -11.04 -9.72
CA HIS A 28 2.37 -12.17 -9.44
C HIS A 28 0.92 -11.74 -9.19
N GLU A 29 -0.04 -12.51 -9.70
CA GLU A 29 -1.45 -12.16 -9.63
C GLU A 29 -1.99 -12.03 -8.19
N ASP A 30 -1.47 -12.79 -7.23
CA ASP A 30 -1.91 -12.73 -5.83
C ASP A 30 -1.57 -11.45 -5.12
N TYR A 31 -0.55 -10.77 -5.62
CA TYR A 31 -0.13 -9.50 -5.09
C TYR A 31 -0.74 -8.38 -5.94
N SER A 32 -1.60 -8.69 -6.91
CA SER A 32 -2.22 -7.66 -7.75
C SER A 32 -3.36 -6.90 -7.08
N ALA A 33 -3.49 -5.64 -7.48
CA ALA A 33 -4.73 -4.91 -7.37
C ALA A 33 -5.07 -4.33 -8.74
N ALA A 34 -6.36 -4.16 -8.99
CA ALA A 34 -6.95 -3.47 -10.11
C ALA A 34 -7.61 -2.21 -9.57
N ALA A 35 -7.35 -1.08 -10.23
CA ALA A 35 -8.10 0.14 -10.04
C ALA A 35 -9.50 -0.01 -10.63
N ALA A 36 -10.41 -0.58 -9.86
CA ALA A 36 -11.82 -0.51 -10.17
C ALA A 36 -12.56 0.03 -8.96
N ALA A 37 -13.50 0.93 -9.24
CA ALA A 37 -14.55 1.27 -8.31
C ALA A 37 -15.62 0.17 -8.43
N HIS A 38 -15.83 -0.61 -7.38
CA HIS A 38 -16.72 -1.77 -7.38
C HIS A 38 -18.13 -1.34 -7.00
N GLY A 39 -19.05 -1.48 -7.95
CA GLY A 39 -20.48 -1.32 -7.73
C GLY A 39 -21.06 -2.60 -7.17
N GLY A 40 -21.32 -2.64 -5.87
CA GLY A 40 -22.34 -3.55 -5.35
C GLY A 40 -23.68 -3.20 -6.02
N ASN A 41 -24.17 -4.07 -6.91
CA ASN A 41 -25.52 -4.06 -7.48
C ASN A 41 -26.02 -2.81 -8.23
N LEU A 42 -25.15 -1.88 -8.63
CA LEU A 42 -25.56 -0.74 -9.47
C LEU A 42 -25.13 -1.01 -10.92
N ASN A 43 -26.10 -0.97 -11.84
CA ASN A 43 -25.94 -1.07 -13.31
C ASN A 43 -25.12 0.10 -13.91
N VAL A 44 -23.95 0.37 -13.33
CA VAL A 44 -22.97 1.31 -13.84
C VAL A 44 -21.92 0.47 -14.58
N PRO A 45 -21.54 0.81 -15.82
CA PRO A 45 -20.50 0.10 -16.54
C PRO A 45 -19.26 -0.04 -15.66
N GLN A 46 -18.82 -1.26 -15.45
CA GLN A 46 -17.62 -1.57 -14.68
C GLN A 46 -16.45 -0.89 -15.42
N ILE A 47 -15.93 0.21 -14.87
CA ILE A 47 -14.71 0.83 -15.39
C ILE A 47 -13.56 -0.05 -14.88
N THR A 48 -13.34 -1.17 -15.57
CA THR A 48 -12.22 -2.07 -15.33
C THR A 48 -11.00 -1.49 -16.01
N SER A 49 -10.22 -0.69 -15.29
CA SER A 49 -8.82 -0.53 -15.64
C SER A 49 -8.02 -1.45 -14.75
N GLU A 50 -7.38 -2.45 -15.36
CA GLU A 50 -6.39 -3.30 -14.70
C GLU A 50 -5.18 -2.41 -14.34
N ILE A 51 -5.03 -2.07 -13.06
CA ILE A 51 -4.02 -1.10 -12.59
C ILE A 51 -3.46 -1.55 -11.24
N PHE A 52 -2.17 -1.85 -11.22
CA PHE A 52 -1.38 -2.07 -10.01
C PHE A 52 -0.91 -0.75 -9.43
N LEU A 53 -1.06 -0.57 -8.11
CA LEU A 53 -0.45 0.55 -7.38
C LEU A 53 0.54 0.11 -6.28
N THR A 54 0.46 -1.11 -5.73
CA THR A 54 1.25 -1.51 -4.53
C THR A 54 2.52 -2.33 -4.78
N VAL A 55 2.47 -3.36 -5.66
CA VAL A 55 3.59 -4.32 -5.88
C VAL A 55 4.82 -3.76 -6.59
N PRO A 56 4.69 -2.87 -7.60
CA PRO A 56 5.84 -2.39 -8.36
C PRO A 56 6.95 -1.80 -7.48
N LEU A 57 6.59 -1.21 -6.34
CA LEU A 57 7.50 -0.52 -5.44
C LEU A 57 8.39 -1.49 -4.71
N ALA A 58 7.79 -2.53 -4.12
CA ALA A 58 8.54 -3.53 -3.39
C ALA A 58 9.40 -4.38 -4.35
N LEU A 59 8.96 -4.58 -5.60
CA LEU A 59 9.79 -5.14 -6.67
C LEU A 59 10.97 -4.24 -7.06
N ILE A 60 10.74 -2.94 -7.25
CA ILE A 60 11.78 -1.93 -7.50
C ILE A 60 12.77 -1.91 -6.35
N TRP A 61 12.30 -1.90 -5.11
CA TRP A 61 13.13 -1.92 -3.93
C TRP A 61 13.98 -3.19 -3.88
N ARG A 62 13.41 -4.37 -4.11
CA ARG A 62 14.17 -5.62 -4.20
C ARG A 62 15.20 -5.62 -5.33
N ALA A 63 14.90 -5.02 -6.49
CA ALA A 63 15.86 -4.86 -7.57
C ALA A 63 17.02 -3.95 -7.18
N ILE A 64 16.75 -2.86 -6.46
CA ILE A 64 17.78 -1.97 -5.90
C ILE A 64 18.65 -2.73 -4.89
N LEU A 65 18.05 -3.48 -3.96
CA LEU A 65 18.81 -4.30 -3.01
C LEU A 65 19.73 -5.30 -3.73
N LEU A 66 19.20 -6.02 -4.73
CA LEU A 66 20.00 -6.95 -5.53
C LEU A 66 21.11 -6.22 -6.28
N HIS A 67 20.86 -5.02 -6.80
CA HIS A 67 21.84 -4.20 -7.51
C HIS A 67 23.01 -3.79 -6.59
N PHE A 68 22.74 -3.37 -5.36
CA PHE A 68 23.77 -3.08 -4.36
C PHE A 68 24.51 -4.32 -3.85
N GLN A 69 23.88 -5.49 -3.87
CA GLN A 69 24.52 -6.76 -3.53
C GLN A 69 25.39 -7.32 -4.66
N THR A 70 25.18 -6.90 -5.91
CA THR A 70 25.83 -7.47 -7.09
C THR A 70 26.68 -6.43 -7.81
N THR A 71 26.06 -5.57 -8.61
CA THR A 71 26.73 -4.55 -9.44
C THR A 71 27.49 -3.52 -8.61
N LEU A 72 26.87 -3.01 -7.55
CA LEU A 72 27.44 -1.97 -6.68
C LEU A 72 28.00 -2.51 -5.36
N VAL A 73 28.39 -3.79 -5.30
CA VAL A 73 28.94 -4.42 -4.09
C VAL A 73 30.10 -3.62 -3.46
N LYS A 74 30.92 -2.97 -4.29
CA LYS A 74 32.05 -2.13 -3.84
C LYS A 74 31.62 -0.90 -3.04
N GLN A 75 30.39 -0.42 -3.20
CA GLN A 75 29.87 0.72 -2.44
C GLN A 75 29.62 0.38 -0.98
N GLN A 76 29.36 -0.90 -0.66
CA GLN A 76 29.01 -1.37 0.69
C GLN A 76 27.84 -0.58 1.30
N GLN A 77 26.83 -0.24 0.49
CA GLN A 77 25.68 0.58 0.88
C GLN A 77 24.38 -0.23 0.71
N PRO A 78 24.15 -1.27 1.53
CA PRO A 78 23.04 -2.19 1.33
C PRO A 78 21.68 -1.56 1.66
N ASP A 79 21.64 -0.47 2.43
CA ASP A 79 20.42 0.03 3.03
C ASP A 79 19.82 1.17 2.19
N THR A 80 18.66 0.93 1.59
CA THR A 80 17.87 2.02 1.00
C THR A 80 17.15 2.80 2.09
N VAL A 81 17.39 4.10 2.15
CA VAL A 81 16.87 4.98 3.21
C VAL A 81 15.88 6.04 2.75
N ALA A 82 15.84 6.32 1.44
CA ALA A 82 14.85 7.19 0.83
C ALA A 82 14.48 6.66 -0.56
N LEU A 83 13.19 6.67 -0.89
CA LEU A 83 12.67 6.34 -2.20
C LEU A 83 11.64 7.38 -2.65
N HIS A 84 11.63 7.69 -3.94
CA HIS A 84 10.61 8.51 -4.60
C HIS A 84 10.11 7.76 -5.83
N PHE A 85 8.81 7.73 -6.06
CA PHE A 85 8.14 7.02 -7.12
C PHE A 85 7.19 7.96 -7.87
N GLU A 86 7.25 7.91 -9.20
CA GLU A 86 6.32 8.57 -10.11
C GLU A 86 5.57 7.48 -10.90
N TYR A 87 4.23 7.46 -10.76
CA TYR A 87 3.38 6.52 -11.47
C TYR A 87 2.95 7.14 -12.79
N LEU A 88 3.54 6.63 -13.87
CA LEU A 88 3.30 7.16 -15.21
C LEU A 88 2.10 6.49 -15.87
N ARG A 89 1.96 5.17 -15.64
CA ARG A 89 0.95 4.34 -16.29
C ARG A 89 0.58 3.15 -15.42
N PRO A 90 -0.65 2.64 -15.54
CA PRO A 90 -1.03 1.39 -14.88
C PRO A 90 -0.23 0.19 -15.40
N GLY A 91 0.19 -0.68 -14.47
CA GLY A 91 0.74 -2.00 -14.78
C GLY A 91 -0.32 -3.10 -14.80
N LEU A 92 0.08 -4.28 -15.28
CA LEU A 92 -0.70 -5.52 -15.33
C LEU A 92 0.05 -6.66 -14.62
N ALA A 93 -0.67 -7.74 -14.31
CA ALA A 93 -0.05 -8.97 -13.80
C ALA A 93 0.83 -9.55 -14.91
N GLY A 94 1.93 -10.18 -14.53
CA GLY A 94 2.86 -10.78 -15.47
C GLY A 94 4.21 -10.10 -15.52
N ASP A 95 4.95 -10.39 -16.59
CA ASP A 95 6.36 -10.04 -16.69
C ASP A 95 6.57 -8.53 -16.86
N ALA A 96 7.64 -8.04 -16.23
CA ALA A 96 8.12 -6.68 -16.37
C ALA A 96 9.66 -6.65 -16.27
N THR A 97 10.23 -5.54 -16.69
CA THR A 97 11.67 -5.28 -16.61
C THR A 97 11.93 -4.06 -15.77
N ILE A 98 12.94 -4.11 -14.93
CA ILE A 98 13.44 -2.98 -14.17
C ILE A 98 14.85 -2.66 -14.66
N LYS A 99 15.05 -1.43 -15.13
CA LYS A 99 16.38 -0.90 -15.46
C LYS A 99 16.84 0.02 -14.35
N ILE A 100 18.08 -0.13 -13.91
CA ILE A 100 18.69 0.70 -12.87
C ILE A 100 19.83 1.50 -13.48
N GLU A 101 19.86 2.79 -13.20
CA GLU A 101 20.90 3.73 -13.61
C GLU A 101 21.61 4.27 -12.36
N ASP A 102 22.95 4.24 -12.41
CA ASP A 102 23.83 4.77 -11.38
C ASP A 102 23.94 6.30 -11.50
N VAL A 103 23.02 7.03 -10.87
CA VAL A 103 22.95 8.49 -11.00
C VAL A 103 24.13 9.16 -10.30
N ARG A 104 24.45 8.74 -9.06
CA ARG A 104 25.57 9.29 -8.29
C ARG A 104 26.11 8.23 -7.34
N LEU A 105 27.38 7.88 -7.48
CA LEU A 105 28.07 6.96 -6.59
C LEU A 105 29.03 7.73 -5.67
N GLY A 106 28.83 7.63 -4.36
CA GLY A 106 29.64 8.33 -3.38
C GLY A 106 30.06 7.42 -2.24
N LYS A 107 31.10 7.80 -1.50
CA LYS A 107 31.64 6.97 -0.40
C LYS A 107 30.63 6.76 0.74
N ALA A 108 29.89 7.80 1.11
CA ALA A 108 28.93 7.75 2.21
C ALA A 108 27.52 7.32 1.76
N SER A 109 27.18 7.59 0.51
CA SER A 109 25.85 7.36 -0.04
C SER A 109 25.90 7.27 -1.56
N SER A 110 25.02 6.46 -2.14
CA SER A 110 24.79 6.40 -3.58
C SER A 110 23.32 6.63 -3.90
N THR A 111 23.06 7.21 -5.06
CA THR A 111 21.73 7.46 -5.59
C THR A 111 21.60 6.71 -6.90
N VAL A 112 20.52 5.93 -7.03
CA VAL A 112 20.18 5.20 -8.25
C VAL A 112 18.79 5.61 -8.72
N GLN A 113 18.57 5.54 -10.03
CA GLN A 113 17.25 5.66 -10.64
C GLN A 113 16.81 4.27 -11.10
N ALA A 114 15.56 3.89 -10.85
CA ALA A 114 14.98 2.66 -11.35
C ALA A 114 13.78 2.97 -12.25
N VAL A 115 13.65 2.25 -13.37
CA VAL A 115 12.52 2.36 -14.30
C VAL A 115 11.90 0.98 -14.47
N LEU A 116 10.66 0.81 -14.04
CA LEU A 116 9.87 -0.39 -14.31
C LEU A 116 9.09 -0.20 -15.61
N SER A 117 9.29 -1.13 -16.55
CA SER A 117 8.65 -1.15 -17.86
C SER A 117 7.90 -2.47 -18.09
N GLN A 118 6.75 -2.37 -18.75
CA GLN A 118 5.95 -3.53 -19.15
C GLN A 118 5.27 -3.25 -20.50
N GLY A 119 5.28 -4.24 -21.40
CA GLY A 119 4.75 -4.08 -22.77
C GLY A 119 5.43 -2.94 -23.53
N GLY A 120 6.74 -2.76 -23.34
CA GLY A 120 7.54 -1.71 -23.98
C GLY A 120 7.26 -0.28 -23.49
N LYS A 121 6.49 -0.11 -22.41
CA LYS A 121 6.13 1.20 -21.85
C LYS A 121 6.61 1.33 -20.41
N GLU A 122 7.18 2.49 -20.09
CA GLU A 122 7.48 2.86 -18.70
C GLU A 122 6.18 2.97 -17.90
N LYS A 123 6.15 2.31 -16.75
CA LYS A 123 5.02 2.29 -15.82
C LYS A 123 5.31 3.13 -14.59
N VAL A 124 6.48 2.92 -14.00
CA VAL A 124 6.93 3.60 -12.78
C VAL A 124 8.39 4.01 -12.97
N ARG A 125 8.71 5.24 -12.55
CA ARG A 125 10.08 5.72 -12.42
C ARG A 125 10.34 6.03 -10.96
N ALA A 126 11.50 5.66 -10.46
CA ALA A 126 11.86 5.86 -9.07
C ALA A 126 13.29 6.35 -8.91
N PHE A 127 13.54 7.08 -7.83
CA PHE A 127 14.87 7.39 -7.32
C PHE A 127 15.01 6.80 -5.94
N ALA A 128 16.20 6.27 -5.64
CA ALA A 128 16.50 5.70 -4.34
C ALA A 128 17.88 6.17 -3.85
N MET A 129 17.97 6.40 -2.55
CA MET A 129 19.24 6.69 -1.87
C MET A 129 19.60 5.51 -0.97
N ASN A 130 20.82 5.02 -1.16
CA ASN A 130 21.39 3.91 -0.42
C ASN A 130 22.60 4.37 0.41
N VAL A 131 22.73 3.81 1.60
CA VAL A 131 23.81 4.08 2.56
C VAL A 131 24.24 2.79 3.27
N ASP A 132 25.30 2.87 4.06
CA ASP A 132 25.60 1.90 5.10
C ASP A 132 25.11 2.46 6.44
N ARG A 133 23.98 1.96 6.95
CA ARG A 133 23.42 2.48 8.21
C ARG A 133 24.33 2.20 9.41
N SER A 134 25.17 1.17 9.35
CA SER A 134 26.09 0.81 10.43
C SER A 134 27.30 1.76 10.53
N LYS A 135 27.64 2.46 9.43
CA LYS A 135 28.75 3.41 9.36
C LYS A 135 28.31 4.87 9.32
N SER A 136 27.03 5.15 9.58
CA SER A 136 26.51 6.51 9.59
C SER A 136 27.11 7.33 10.74
N ASN A 137 27.69 8.49 10.42
CA ASN A 137 28.06 9.52 11.38
C ASN A 137 26.94 10.57 11.58
N GLY A 138 25.72 10.22 11.17
CA GLY A 138 24.54 11.08 11.29
C GLY A 138 24.16 11.35 12.75
N ILE A 139 23.62 12.53 13.00
CA ILE A 139 23.15 12.93 14.32
C ILE A 139 21.79 12.26 14.59
N SER A 140 21.61 11.72 15.79
CA SER A 140 20.32 11.25 16.30
C SER A 140 19.87 12.14 17.45
N ILE A 141 18.65 12.69 17.35
CA ILE A 141 18.03 13.50 18.39
C ILE A 141 16.63 12.96 18.65
N THR A 142 16.29 12.75 19.92
CA THR A 142 14.91 12.47 20.33
C THR A 142 14.12 13.78 20.30
N THR A 143 13.24 13.93 19.32
CA THR A 143 12.43 15.16 19.14
C THR A 143 11.26 15.27 20.13
N GLY A 144 10.93 14.19 20.83
CA GLY A 144 9.73 14.10 21.66
C GLY A 144 8.43 13.95 20.86
N TYR A 145 8.51 13.85 19.53
CA TYR A 145 7.34 13.61 18.70
C TYR A 145 6.75 12.23 18.97
N THR A 146 5.44 12.19 19.17
CA THR A 146 4.64 10.98 19.31
C THR A 146 3.31 11.18 18.59
N ARG A 147 2.66 10.08 18.22
CA ARG A 147 1.33 10.10 17.60
C ARG A 147 0.34 10.77 18.54
N GLN A 148 -0.45 11.70 18.02
CA GLN A 148 -1.52 12.37 18.76
C GLN A 148 -2.80 12.42 17.89
N PRO A 149 -3.97 12.03 18.41
CA PRO A 149 -4.15 11.34 19.69
C PRO A 149 -3.45 9.96 19.66
N LEU A 150 -3.07 9.47 20.85
CA LEU A 150 -2.57 8.10 20.99
C LEU A 150 -3.70 7.11 20.75
N GLU A 151 -3.37 6.06 20.02
CA GLU A 151 -4.27 4.95 19.78
C GLU A 151 -4.57 4.17 21.07
N PRO A 152 -5.76 3.55 21.19
CA PRO A 152 -6.03 2.64 22.29
C PRO A 152 -5.13 1.41 22.19
N SER A 153 -4.77 0.83 23.34
CA SER A 153 -4.00 -0.43 23.39
C SER A 153 -4.68 -1.53 22.60
N ILE A 154 -3.89 -2.41 22.00
CA ILE A 154 -4.35 -3.58 21.26
C ILE A 154 -3.84 -4.87 21.92
N ASP A 155 -4.70 -5.87 21.97
CA ASP A 155 -4.31 -7.25 22.23
C ASP A 155 -4.32 -8.01 20.89
N PHE A 156 -3.12 -8.32 20.40
CA PHE A 156 -2.94 -8.91 19.07
C PHE A 156 -3.53 -10.31 18.94
N ASP A 157 -3.62 -11.10 20.01
CA ASP A 157 -4.23 -12.41 19.95
C ASP A 157 -5.76 -12.28 19.95
N ARG A 158 -6.29 -11.39 20.79
CA ARG A 158 -7.73 -11.14 20.86
C ARG A 158 -8.28 -10.48 19.61
N VAL A 159 -7.55 -9.59 18.94
CA VAL A 159 -8.03 -8.96 17.70
C VAL A 159 -8.20 -10.00 16.58
N LEU A 160 -7.31 -11.01 16.52
CA LEU A 160 -7.36 -12.07 15.51
C LEU A 160 -8.61 -12.94 15.61
N VAL A 161 -9.20 -13.04 16.81
CA VAL A 161 -10.45 -13.77 17.08
C VAL A 161 -11.64 -12.84 17.34
N HIS A 162 -11.53 -11.56 16.95
CA HIS A 162 -12.58 -10.53 17.08
C HIS A 162 -13.02 -10.22 18.53
N GLN A 163 -12.17 -10.49 19.52
CA GLN A 163 -12.45 -10.30 20.95
C GLN A 163 -11.75 -9.08 21.58
N ASP A 164 -10.93 -8.35 20.83
CA ASP A 164 -10.31 -7.11 21.31
C ASP A 164 -11.38 -6.03 21.57
N PRO A 165 -11.33 -5.26 22.67
CA PRO A 165 -12.34 -4.26 22.99
C PRO A 165 -12.36 -3.03 22.06
N HIS A 166 -11.22 -2.65 21.47
CA HIS A 166 -11.06 -1.39 20.73
C HIS A 166 -10.83 -1.58 19.24
N TRP A 167 -10.35 -2.76 18.84
CA TRP A 167 -9.93 -3.08 17.48
C TRP A 167 -10.76 -4.22 16.91
N ILE A 168 -10.99 -4.16 15.59
CA ILE A 168 -11.67 -5.22 14.86
C ILE A 168 -10.83 -5.64 13.66
N ARG A 169 -10.55 -6.94 13.57
CA ARG A 169 -9.92 -7.56 12.40
C ARG A 169 -10.82 -7.42 11.18
N TRP A 170 -10.26 -6.84 10.12
CA TRP A 170 -10.80 -6.81 8.77
C TRP A 170 -9.81 -7.52 7.83
N GLU A 171 -10.35 -8.26 6.88
CA GLU A 171 -9.57 -8.92 5.84
C GLU A 171 -10.44 -9.23 4.61
N GLY A 172 -9.81 -9.44 3.47
CA GLY A 172 -10.46 -10.03 2.30
C GLY A 172 -10.16 -11.52 2.17
N THR A 173 -11.06 -12.25 1.50
CA THR A 173 -10.77 -13.59 0.99
C THR A 173 -10.20 -13.50 -0.42
N TRP A 174 -9.39 -14.49 -0.78
CA TRP A 174 -8.92 -14.61 -2.16
C TRP A 174 -10.03 -15.17 -3.04
N ALA A 175 -10.19 -14.61 -4.24
CA ALA A 175 -11.01 -15.19 -5.30
C ALA A 175 -10.35 -14.94 -6.67
N PRO A 176 -10.54 -15.81 -7.68
CA PRO A 176 -9.94 -15.63 -9.01
C PRO A 176 -10.25 -14.27 -9.64
N ASN A 177 -11.49 -13.80 -9.45
CA ASN A 177 -11.99 -12.53 -9.99
C ASN A 177 -11.92 -11.39 -8.97
N SER A 178 -11.20 -11.58 -7.85
CA SER A 178 -10.98 -10.50 -6.89
C SER A 178 -10.18 -9.39 -7.58
N PRO A 179 -10.68 -8.15 -7.56
CA PRO A 179 -9.98 -7.01 -8.15
C PRO A 179 -8.77 -6.59 -7.32
N ALA A 180 -8.74 -6.83 -6.01
CA ALA A 180 -7.66 -6.40 -5.13
C ALA A 180 -7.05 -7.59 -4.39
N LYS A 181 -6.56 -8.58 -5.14
CA LYS A 181 -5.99 -9.83 -4.60
C LYS A 181 -4.93 -9.60 -3.53
N TRP A 182 -4.11 -8.55 -3.64
CA TRP A 182 -3.13 -8.17 -2.61
C TRP A 182 -3.74 -8.08 -1.21
N LEU A 183 -4.93 -7.47 -1.09
CA LEU A 183 -5.60 -7.29 0.19
C LEU A 183 -6.09 -8.61 0.82
N SER A 184 -6.09 -9.71 0.06
CA SER A 184 -6.34 -11.06 0.60
C SER A 184 -5.13 -11.64 1.35
N ASN A 185 -3.95 -11.02 1.28
CA ASN A 185 -2.72 -11.48 1.94
C ASN A 185 -2.41 -10.71 3.24
N VAL A 186 -3.29 -9.80 3.66
CA VAL A 186 -3.09 -8.95 4.84
C VAL A 186 -4.28 -9.04 5.79
N ILE A 187 -4.01 -8.79 7.07
CA ILE A 187 -5.03 -8.49 8.07
C ILE A 187 -4.83 -7.04 8.47
N ILE A 188 -5.92 -6.28 8.48
CA ILE A 188 -5.96 -4.88 8.91
C ILE A 188 -6.89 -4.82 10.12
N ALA A 189 -6.39 -4.40 11.27
CA ALA A 189 -7.21 -4.13 12.44
C ALA A 189 -7.57 -2.65 12.45
N PHE A 190 -8.86 -2.36 12.27
CA PHE A 190 -9.42 -1.02 12.35
C PHE A 190 -9.92 -0.74 13.76
N ARG A 191 -9.94 0.54 14.15
CA ARG A 191 -10.62 0.95 15.38
C ARG A 191 -12.12 0.71 15.26
N LYS A 192 -12.73 0.13 16.29
CA LYS A 192 -14.18 -0.07 16.39
C LYS A 192 -14.91 1.27 16.50
N GLU A 193 -14.36 2.16 17.31
CA GLU A 193 -14.81 3.54 17.43
C GLU A 193 -14.09 4.41 16.40
N CYS A 194 -14.86 5.24 15.71
CA CYS A 194 -14.31 6.16 14.71
C CYS A 194 -13.38 7.18 15.36
N ASP A 195 -12.33 7.57 14.62
CA ASP A 195 -11.53 8.72 15.00
C ASP A 195 -12.38 9.99 15.05
N THR A 196 -12.20 10.79 16.11
CA THR A 196 -12.88 12.10 16.22
C THR A 196 -12.38 13.06 15.14
N ASP A 197 -11.11 12.92 14.76
CA ASP A 197 -10.52 13.65 13.65
C ASP A 197 -10.71 12.86 12.35
N LYS A 198 -11.59 13.35 11.49
CA LYS A 198 -11.88 12.77 10.18
C LYS A 198 -10.72 12.87 9.20
N ASN A 199 -9.69 13.66 9.50
CA ASN A 199 -8.53 13.80 8.63
C ASN A 199 -7.54 12.64 8.76
N MET A 200 -7.80 11.66 9.63
CA MET A 200 -6.91 10.53 9.87
C MET A 200 -7.62 9.20 9.68
N SER A 201 -6.82 8.18 9.38
CA SER A 201 -7.19 6.77 9.38
C SER A 201 -6.08 5.98 10.05
N ASP A 202 -6.42 5.26 11.11
CA ASP A 202 -5.51 4.45 11.91
C ASP A 202 -5.77 2.95 11.72
N SER A 203 -4.68 2.17 11.61
CA SER A 203 -4.77 0.72 11.59
C SER A 203 -3.51 0.03 12.11
N TRP A 204 -3.70 -1.17 12.65
CA TRP A 204 -2.62 -2.14 12.80
C TRP A 204 -2.66 -3.11 11.62
N VAL A 205 -1.51 -3.41 11.03
CA VAL A 205 -1.42 -4.29 9.85
C VAL A 205 -0.43 -5.43 10.05
N ARG A 206 -0.81 -6.62 9.58
CA ARG A 206 0.06 -7.80 9.52
C ARG A 206 -0.12 -8.55 8.21
N CYS A 207 0.88 -9.36 7.86
CA CYS A 207 0.69 -10.40 6.86
C CYS A 207 -0.30 -11.45 7.39
N LYS A 208 -1.24 -11.88 6.53
CA LYS A 208 -2.24 -12.91 6.87
C LYS A 208 -1.60 -14.29 7.01
N ASN A 209 -0.61 -14.60 6.17
CA ASN A 209 0.19 -15.81 6.32
C ASN A 209 1.08 -15.67 7.58
N PRO A 210 0.90 -16.51 8.62
CA PRO A 210 1.66 -16.40 9.86
C PRO A 210 3.15 -16.79 9.71
N ALA A 211 3.57 -17.36 8.57
CA ALA A 211 4.98 -17.60 8.27
C ALA A 211 5.67 -16.37 7.65
N GLN A 212 4.92 -15.33 7.28
CA GLN A 212 5.45 -14.10 6.71
C GLN A 212 5.47 -12.98 7.74
N ARG A 213 6.55 -12.19 7.72
CA ARG A 213 6.75 -11.00 8.55
C ARG A 213 7.03 -9.81 7.63
N TRP A 214 6.70 -8.61 8.08
CA TRP A 214 7.07 -7.38 7.39
C TRP A 214 8.57 -7.19 7.45
N SER A 215 9.22 -7.11 6.29
CA SER A 215 10.61 -6.70 6.13
C SER A 215 10.69 -5.26 5.63
N THR A 216 11.88 -4.65 5.70
CA THR A 216 12.08 -3.23 5.35
C THR A 216 11.68 -2.96 3.88
N GLU A 217 11.99 -3.84 2.96
CA GLU A 217 11.63 -3.71 1.54
C GLU A 217 10.14 -3.87 1.26
N MET A 218 9.38 -4.44 2.22
CA MET A 218 7.93 -4.52 2.16
C MET A 218 7.25 -3.24 2.65
N LEU A 219 7.99 -2.25 3.18
CA LEU A 219 7.40 -0.99 3.62
C LEU A 219 6.67 -0.26 2.48
N GLY A 220 7.08 -0.45 1.22
CA GLY A 220 6.36 0.04 0.05
C GLY A 220 4.93 -0.50 -0.08
N LEU A 221 4.67 -1.71 0.44
CA LEU A 221 3.32 -2.26 0.53
C LEU A 221 2.57 -1.72 1.75
N VAL A 222 3.26 -1.61 2.89
CA VAL A 222 2.67 -1.17 4.17
C VAL A 222 2.13 0.25 4.10
N VAL A 223 2.86 1.17 3.46
CA VAL A 223 2.44 2.58 3.34
C VAL A 223 1.22 2.76 2.45
N ASP A 224 0.78 1.72 1.73
CA ASP A 224 -0.37 1.75 0.83
C ASP A 224 -1.53 0.86 1.35
N LEU A 225 -1.52 0.52 2.66
CA LEU A 225 -2.58 -0.24 3.35
C LEU A 225 -3.59 0.62 4.11
N SER A 226 -3.64 1.93 3.87
CA SER A 226 -4.55 2.84 4.57
C SER A 226 -5.91 2.98 3.89
N SER A 227 -6.98 3.04 4.69
CA SER A 227 -8.25 3.61 4.22
C SER A 227 -8.05 5.11 3.93
N PRO A 228 -8.56 5.66 2.80
CA PRO A 228 -8.39 7.06 2.44
C PRO A 228 -9.00 7.97 3.52
N PRO A 229 -8.22 8.81 4.22
CA PRO A 229 -8.77 9.70 5.24
C PRO A 229 -9.81 10.67 4.67
N ALA A 230 -9.66 11.05 3.38
CA ALA A 230 -10.66 11.84 2.65
C ALA A 230 -12.06 11.21 2.64
N GLU A 231 -12.17 9.87 2.73
CA GLU A 231 -13.45 9.17 2.72
C GLU A 231 -14.27 9.38 4.00
N ASN A 232 -13.62 9.71 5.12
CA ASN A 232 -14.28 9.99 6.39
C ASN A 232 -15.12 11.28 6.37
N HIS A 233 -14.90 12.15 5.38
CA HIS A 233 -15.67 13.39 5.18
C HIS A 233 -16.94 13.19 4.37
N PHE A 234 -17.09 12.08 3.65
CA PHE A 234 -18.29 11.82 2.87
C PHE A 234 -19.32 11.03 3.67
N VAL A 235 -20.52 11.60 3.80
CA VAL A 235 -21.67 10.91 4.40
C VAL A 235 -21.97 9.64 3.61
N GLY A 236 -22.06 8.51 4.31
CA GLY A 236 -22.34 7.21 3.70
C GLY A 236 -21.21 6.67 2.83
N SER A 237 -19.96 7.12 3.05
CA SER A 237 -18.82 6.54 2.33
C SER A 237 -18.69 5.05 2.62
N LEU A 238 -18.50 4.29 1.53
CA LEU A 238 -18.15 2.88 1.61
C LEU A 238 -16.65 2.66 1.80
N ASN A 239 -15.78 3.64 1.58
CA ASN A 239 -14.33 3.42 1.69
C ASN A 239 -13.72 4.03 2.96
N GLY A 240 -14.55 4.60 3.85
CA GLY A 240 -14.11 5.15 5.13
C GLY A 240 -13.76 4.07 6.15
N GLN A 241 -12.82 4.38 7.03
CA GLN A 241 -12.34 3.47 8.08
C GLN A 241 -13.48 2.98 8.99
N ALA A 242 -14.37 3.89 9.38
CA ALA A 242 -15.57 3.62 10.17
C ALA A 242 -16.45 2.51 9.55
N GLU A 243 -16.63 2.56 8.24
CA GLU A 243 -17.48 1.63 7.53
C GLU A 243 -16.84 0.25 7.43
N TYR A 244 -15.53 0.17 7.16
CA TYR A 244 -14.80 -1.10 7.21
C TYR A 244 -14.86 -1.75 8.60
N ALA A 245 -14.72 -0.95 9.67
CA ALA A 245 -14.85 -1.45 11.03
C ALA A 245 -16.28 -1.96 11.31
N ARG A 246 -17.31 -1.21 10.90
CA ARG A 246 -18.71 -1.59 11.06
C ARG A 246 -19.03 -2.92 10.37
N GLU A 247 -18.60 -3.09 9.13
CA GLU A 247 -18.79 -4.32 8.36
C GLU A 247 -18.04 -5.50 8.98
N ALA A 248 -16.79 -5.31 9.41
CA ALA A 248 -16.03 -6.36 10.08
C ALA A 248 -16.69 -6.80 11.40
N MET A 249 -17.23 -5.86 12.19
CA MET A 249 -17.98 -6.19 13.40
C MET A 249 -19.26 -6.98 13.07
N GLN A 250 -19.97 -6.59 12.02
CA GLN A 250 -21.16 -7.31 11.56
C GLN A 250 -20.81 -8.74 11.11
N TRP A 251 -19.75 -8.93 10.32
CA TRP A 251 -19.32 -10.26 9.89
C TRP A 251 -18.93 -11.14 11.07
N ALA A 252 -18.21 -10.58 12.05
CA ALA A 252 -17.83 -11.30 13.26
C ALA A 252 -19.05 -11.73 14.08
N ALA A 253 -20.04 -10.85 14.26
CA ALA A 253 -21.27 -11.15 15.00
C ALA A 253 -22.14 -12.21 14.29
N GLU A 254 -22.17 -12.20 12.96
CA GLU A 254 -22.94 -13.13 12.13
C GLU A 254 -22.18 -14.45 11.84
N GLY A 255 -20.91 -14.58 12.27
CA GLY A 255 -20.06 -15.72 11.92
C GLY A 255 -19.79 -15.86 10.41
N ARG A 256 -19.86 -14.75 9.67
CA ARG A 256 -19.73 -14.74 8.21
C ARG A 256 -18.27 -14.78 7.79
N GLN A 257 -18.04 -15.48 6.68
CA GLN A 257 -16.76 -15.40 5.99
C GLN A 257 -16.56 -14.00 5.39
N PRO A 258 -15.34 -13.45 5.44
CA PRO A 258 -15.05 -12.17 4.81
C PRO A 258 -15.28 -12.23 3.29
N PRO A 259 -15.74 -11.12 2.67
CA PRO A 259 -15.99 -11.09 1.24
C PRO A 259 -14.68 -11.22 0.45
N PRO A 260 -14.75 -11.57 -0.85
CA PRO A 260 -13.61 -11.45 -1.73
C PRO A 260 -13.00 -10.06 -1.65
N ALA A 261 -11.66 -10.00 -1.59
CA ALA A 261 -10.95 -8.73 -1.48
C ALA A 261 -11.37 -7.80 -2.63
N ALA A 262 -11.79 -6.59 -2.28
CA ALA A 262 -12.27 -5.59 -3.22
C ALA A 262 -11.34 -4.38 -3.21
N GLY A 263 -11.20 -3.71 -4.36
CA GLY A 263 -10.55 -2.41 -4.43
C GLY A 263 -11.46 -1.31 -3.90
N TRP A 264 -11.31 -0.11 -4.44
CA TRP A 264 -12.19 1.01 -4.14
C TRP A 264 -13.65 0.66 -4.45
N ARG A 265 -14.59 1.08 -3.60
CA ARG A 265 -16.04 0.96 -3.83
C ARG A 265 -16.55 2.24 -4.48
N ILE A 266 -17.52 2.11 -5.39
CA ILE A 266 -18.12 3.26 -6.08
C ILE A 266 -18.75 4.24 -5.07
N PRO A 267 -18.76 5.55 -5.37
CA PRO A 267 -18.45 6.18 -6.67
C PRO A 267 -17.03 6.76 -6.77
N ARG A 268 -16.15 6.53 -5.81
CA ARG A 268 -14.84 7.21 -5.77
C ARG A 268 -13.72 6.25 -6.07
N PHE A 269 -12.76 6.74 -6.84
CA PHE A 269 -11.55 6.03 -7.23
C PHE A 269 -10.33 6.90 -6.93
N TYR A 270 -9.30 6.29 -6.33
CA TYR A 270 -8.10 7.00 -5.89
C TYR A 270 -6.83 6.43 -6.52
N PRO A 271 -6.42 6.88 -7.72
CA PRO A 271 -5.13 6.51 -8.27
C PRO A 271 -4.01 7.31 -7.60
N THR A 272 -2.96 6.60 -7.20
CA THR A 272 -1.70 7.20 -6.75
C THR A 272 -0.96 7.78 -7.95
N VAL A 273 -0.50 9.03 -7.82
CA VAL A 273 0.26 9.75 -8.85
C VAL A 273 1.76 9.75 -8.52
N SER A 274 2.10 10.03 -7.26
CA SER A 274 3.47 9.99 -6.78
C SER A 274 3.52 9.56 -5.33
N MET A 275 4.68 9.05 -4.92
CA MET A 275 4.91 8.63 -3.55
C MET A 275 6.38 8.77 -3.15
N SER A 276 6.62 9.13 -1.89
CA SER A 276 7.93 9.08 -1.25
C SER A 276 7.91 8.16 -0.04
N ILE A 277 9.05 7.57 0.32
CA ILE A 277 9.25 6.79 1.54
C ILE A 277 10.59 7.20 2.15
N ASP A 278 10.57 7.64 3.40
CA ASP A 278 11.76 7.90 4.21
C ASP A 278 11.86 6.84 5.31
N VAL A 279 12.90 6.00 5.27
CA VAL A 279 13.13 4.96 6.27
C VAL A 279 13.91 5.53 7.45
N LYS A 280 13.23 5.77 8.56
CA LYS A 280 13.85 6.26 9.80
C LYS A 280 14.56 5.12 10.53
N HIS A 281 13.90 3.98 10.67
CA HIS A 281 14.45 2.78 11.28
C HIS A 281 14.23 1.57 10.38
N ALA A 282 15.29 0.83 10.09
CA ALA A 282 15.18 -0.45 9.42
C ALA A 282 14.49 -1.46 10.37
N LEU A 283 13.65 -2.31 9.81
CA LEU A 283 13.08 -3.43 10.55
C LEU A 283 14.17 -4.49 10.80
N PRO A 284 14.06 -5.28 11.89
CA PRO A 284 14.94 -6.42 12.14
C PRO A 284 14.99 -7.37 10.94
N ALA A 285 16.10 -8.09 10.77
CA ALA A 285 16.30 -9.00 9.63
C ALA A 285 15.25 -10.12 9.56
N GLN A 286 14.77 -10.59 10.71
CA GLN A 286 13.68 -11.57 10.81
C GLN A 286 12.29 -10.98 10.53
N GLY A 287 12.20 -9.67 10.33
CA GLY A 287 10.97 -8.91 10.15
C GLY A 287 10.17 -8.73 11.45
N VAL A 288 9.04 -8.04 11.33
CA VAL A 288 8.07 -7.84 12.43
C VAL A 288 6.69 -8.32 12.02
N GLU A 289 5.87 -8.71 13.00
CA GLU A 289 4.53 -9.23 12.74
C GLU A 289 3.52 -8.13 12.49
N TRP A 290 3.55 -7.11 13.34
CA TRP A 290 2.62 -6.00 13.33
C TRP A 290 3.36 -4.69 13.12
N LEU A 291 2.72 -3.81 12.36
CA LEU A 291 3.08 -2.41 12.22
C LEU A 291 1.82 -1.58 12.42
N TYR A 292 1.98 -0.43 13.04
CA TYR A 292 0.94 0.58 13.12
C TYR A 292 1.08 1.55 11.95
N VAL A 293 -0.04 1.88 11.31
CA VAL A 293 -0.11 2.78 10.17
C VAL A 293 -1.12 3.88 10.48
N ARG A 294 -0.66 5.13 10.46
CA ARG A 294 -1.52 6.31 10.46
C ARG A 294 -1.42 6.99 9.11
N ALA A 295 -2.54 7.10 8.40
CA ALA A 295 -2.65 7.97 7.23
C ALA A 295 -3.40 9.23 7.63
N SER A 296 -2.95 10.39 7.14
CA SER A 296 -3.62 11.67 7.33
C SER A 296 -3.72 12.45 6.03
N THR A 297 -4.71 13.33 5.94
CA THR A 297 -4.89 14.25 4.81
C THR A 297 -5.06 15.67 5.33
N LYS A 298 -4.43 16.65 4.68
CA LYS A 298 -4.52 18.07 5.05
C LYS A 298 -5.54 18.80 4.20
N SER A 299 -5.64 18.48 2.92
CA SER A 299 -6.54 19.15 1.99
C SER A 299 -6.91 18.27 0.79
N VAL A 300 -8.18 18.32 0.42
CA VAL A 300 -8.68 17.78 -0.85
C VAL A 300 -9.15 18.94 -1.72
N LEU A 301 -8.45 19.19 -2.83
CA LEU A 301 -8.75 20.33 -3.71
C LEU A 301 -8.71 19.91 -5.19
N ASP A 302 -9.82 20.12 -5.89
CA ASP A 302 -10.03 19.72 -7.30
C ASP A 302 -9.62 18.28 -7.61
N GLY A 303 -9.91 17.39 -6.67
CA GLY A 303 -9.56 15.98 -6.77
C GLY A 303 -8.08 15.68 -6.52
N ARG A 304 -7.23 16.63 -6.13
CA ARG A 304 -5.90 16.32 -5.59
C ARG A 304 -6.01 16.07 -4.10
N VAL A 305 -5.46 14.96 -3.63
CA VAL A 305 -5.47 14.53 -2.23
C VAL A 305 -4.03 14.33 -1.79
N ASP A 306 -3.63 15.02 -0.73
CA ASP A 306 -2.39 14.67 -0.02
C ASP A 306 -2.65 13.54 0.98
N ILE A 307 -1.75 12.56 0.99
CA ILE A 307 -1.75 11.47 1.96
C ILE A 307 -0.39 11.45 2.64
N HIS A 308 -0.40 11.63 3.95
CA HIS A 308 0.77 11.54 4.81
C HIS A 308 0.65 10.28 5.66
N VAL A 309 1.56 9.33 5.46
CA VAL A 309 1.56 8.05 6.15
C VAL A 309 2.73 7.98 7.11
N GLU A 310 2.45 7.57 8.33
CA GLU A 310 3.44 7.25 9.35
C GLU A 310 3.35 5.76 9.70
N VAL A 311 4.49 5.08 9.69
CA VAL A 311 4.59 3.67 10.07
C VAL A 311 5.37 3.56 11.35
N TRP A 312 4.83 2.84 12.32
CA TRP A 312 5.41 2.68 13.65
C TRP A 312 5.46 1.20 14.03
N ASP A 313 6.43 0.82 14.85
CA ASP A 313 6.50 -0.53 15.42
C ASP A 313 5.67 -0.65 16.71
N VAL A 314 5.61 -1.86 17.27
CA VAL A 314 4.85 -2.16 18.48
C VAL A 314 5.42 -1.49 19.73
N GLU A 315 6.70 -1.12 19.71
CA GLU A 315 7.34 -0.33 20.76
C GLU A 315 7.11 1.18 20.61
N GLY A 316 6.39 1.61 19.57
CA GLY A 316 6.06 3.00 19.32
C GLY A 316 7.20 3.81 18.71
N ARG A 317 8.20 3.18 18.08
CA ARG A 317 9.27 3.86 17.33
C ARG A 317 8.84 4.11 15.89
N LEU A 318 9.19 5.28 15.36
CA LEU A 318 8.86 5.67 14.00
C LEU A 318 9.74 4.88 13.02
N VAL A 319 9.15 4.01 12.22
CA VAL A 319 9.84 3.15 11.25
C VAL A 319 10.04 3.90 9.95
N ALA A 320 8.96 4.47 9.39
CA ALA A 320 9.00 5.15 8.12
C ALA A 320 7.97 6.28 8.04
N LEU A 321 8.25 7.24 7.17
CA LEU A 321 7.30 8.25 6.73
C LEU A 321 7.07 8.08 5.24
N SER A 322 5.87 8.38 4.77
CA SER A 322 5.56 8.44 3.35
C SER A 322 4.65 9.63 3.07
N GLN A 323 4.93 10.33 1.98
CA GLN A 323 4.02 11.34 1.44
C GLN A 323 3.62 10.91 0.04
N GLN A 324 2.33 10.96 -0.23
CA GLN A 324 1.73 10.50 -1.49
C GLN A 324 0.81 11.59 -2.03
N MET A 325 0.74 11.68 -3.35
CA MET A 325 -0.27 12.46 -4.05
C MET A 325 -1.22 11.50 -4.74
N TRP A 326 -2.49 11.55 -4.36
CA TRP A 326 -3.55 10.80 -5.01
C TRP A 326 -4.45 11.74 -5.80
N MET A 327 -5.08 11.21 -6.84
CA MET A 327 -6.30 11.82 -7.37
C MET A 327 -7.52 11.26 -6.64
N ALA A 328 -8.60 12.02 -6.57
CA ALA A 328 -9.92 11.58 -6.15
C ALA A 328 -10.87 11.80 -7.33
N ILE A 329 -11.26 10.70 -7.97
CA ILE A 329 -12.11 10.70 -9.14
C ILE A 329 -13.47 10.16 -8.73
N ASP A 330 -14.48 11.03 -8.73
CA ASP A 330 -15.88 10.64 -8.54
C ASP A 330 -16.47 10.27 -9.91
N ILE A 331 -16.60 8.97 -10.18
CA ILE A 331 -17.08 8.46 -11.47
C ILE A 331 -18.53 8.87 -11.76
N SER A 332 -19.32 9.16 -10.71
CA SER A 332 -20.70 9.66 -10.86
C SER A 332 -20.74 11.07 -11.46
N ARG A 333 -19.63 11.83 -11.36
CA ARG A 333 -19.50 13.16 -11.95
C ARG A 333 -19.06 13.16 -13.41
N SER A 334 -18.77 11.99 -13.98
CA SER A 334 -18.34 11.88 -15.38
C SER A 334 -19.40 12.42 -16.36
N PRO A 335 -19.00 13.00 -17.50
CA PRO A 335 -19.94 13.49 -18.51
C PRO A 335 -20.93 12.40 -19.00
N ALA A 336 -20.49 11.15 -19.05
CA ALA A 336 -21.33 10.01 -19.40
C ALA A 336 -22.41 9.73 -18.35
N ALA A 337 -22.05 9.75 -17.06
CA ALA A 337 -22.99 9.58 -15.95
C ALA A 337 -24.01 10.73 -15.89
N ARG A 338 -23.57 11.98 -16.13
CA ARG A 338 -24.48 13.15 -16.22
C ARG A 338 -25.52 12.99 -17.33
N LYS A 339 -25.09 12.61 -18.53
CA LYS A 339 -26.00 12.36 -19.68
C LYS A 339 -26.99 11.22 -19.41
N ALA A 340 -26.58 10.19 -18.68
CA ALA A 340 -27.47 9.09 -18.30
C ALA A 340 -28.55 9.53 -17.30
N ALA A 341 -28.18 10.32 -16.29
CA ALA A 341 -29.11 10.89 -15.30
C ALA A 341 -30.12 11.87 -15.93
N GLU A 342 -29.68 12.70 -16.89
CA GLU A 342 -30.55 13.62 -17.64
C GLU A 342 -31.60 12.87 -18.49
N LYS A 343 -31.20 11.78 -19.16
CA LYS A 343 -32.14 10.92 -19.91
C LYS A 343 -33.17 10.23 -19.03
N GLN A 344 -32.82 9.91 -17.78
CA GLN A 344 -33.71 9.25 -16.84
C GLN A 344 -34.73 10.24 -16.25
N LYS A 345 -34.34 11.50 -16.03
CA LYS A 345 -35.26 12.58 -15.62
C LYS A 345 -36.25 13.00 -16.72
N GLY A 346 -35.87 12.89 -17.99
CA GLY A 346 -36.79 13.18 -19.12
C GLY A 346 -37.78 12.06 -19.45
N ARG A 347 -37.79 10.97 -18.68
CA ARG A 347 -38.70 9.81 -18.83
C ARG A 347 -39.69 9.67 -17.66
N LEU A 348 -39.61 10.54 -16.67
CA LEU A 348 -40.61 10.78 -15.62
C LEU A 348 -41.34 12.08 -15.96
#